data_AF-A0A075FRD5-F1
#
_entry.id   AF-A0A075FRD5-F1
#
_cell.length_a   1.000
_cell.length_b   1.000
_cell.length_c   1.000
_cell.angle_alpha   90.00
_cell.angle_beta   90.00
_cell.angle_gamma   90.00
#
_symmetry.space_group_name_H-M   'P 1'
#
loop_
_entity.id
_entity.type
_entity.pdbx_description
1 polymer ?
#
loop_
_entity_poly.entity_id
_entity_poly.type
_entity_poly.pdbx_seq_one_letter_code
_entity_poly.pdbx_strand_id
1 'polypeptide(L)' 'MMRNSRLLEVLMDSALKVEIDEEMVCGIEHHMNKQFTDALCTMLNHPRKCPHDHKIPKGECCEKTNRFTIMKHTMFGVL' A
#
# COMPACT_ATOMS: atom_id res chain seq x y z
N MET A 1 14.18 1.64 -1.43
CA MET A 1 13.46 2.19 -2.61
C MET A 1 12.33 3.12 -2.17
N MET A 2 12.39 4.43 -2.44
CA MET A 2 11.46 5.43 -1.85
C MET A 2 9.95 5.16 -2.02
N ARG A 3 9.50 4.58 -3.13
CA ARG A 3 8.07 4.25 -3.34
C ARG A 3 7.63 3.12 -2.41
N ASN A 4 8.48 2.13 -2.19
CA ASN A 4 8.20 0.96 -1.36
C ASN A 4 8.10 1.38 0.11
N SER A 5 9.08 2.14 0.61
CA SER A 5 9.13 2.68 1.98
C SER A 5 7.83 3.39 2.34
N ARG A 6 7.45 4.37 1.51
CA ARG A 6 6.27 5.18 1.72
C ARG A 6 4.96 4.39 1.68
N LEU A 7 4.89 3.32 0.88
CA LEU A 7 3.70 2.47 0.84
C LEU A 7 3.62 1.54 2.07
N LEU A 8 4.75 1.08 2.60
CA LEU A 8 4.79 0.35 3.87
C LEU A 8 4.42 1.25 5.05
N GLU A 9 4.91 2.48 5.10
CA GLU A 9 4.50 3.47 6.11
C GLU A 9 2.98 3.66 6.11
N VAL A 10 2.37 3.83 4.93
CA VAL A 10 0.89 3.94 4.80
C VAL A 10 0.20 2.64 5.21
N LEU A 11 0.74 1.47 4.89
CA LEU A 11 0.17 0.19 5.31
C LEU A 11 0.11 0.08 6.84
N MET A 12 1.23 0.38 7.52
CA MET A 12 1.36 0.30 8.97
C MET A 12 0.39 1.27 9.67
N ASP A 13 0.36 2.52 9.24
CA ASP A 13 -0.50 3.55 9.82
C ASP A 13 -1.99 3.36 9.48
N SER A 14 -2.31 3.21 8.19
CA SER A 14 -3.70 3.33 7.72
C SER A 14 -4.46 2.01 7.79
N ALA A 15 -3.84 0.88 7.50
CA ALA A 15 -4.50 -0.43 7.47
C ALA A 15 -4.27 -1.24 8.74
N LEU A 16 -3.04 -1.28 9.26
CA LEU A 16 -2.69 -2.09 10.43
C LEU A 16 -2.87 -1.35 11.76
N LYS A 17 -2.89 0.00 11.74
CA LYS A 17 -3.02 0.86 12.93
C LYS A 17 -1.92 0.59 13.98
N VAL A 18 -0.70 0.39 13.49
CA VAL A 18 0.51 0.20 14.32
C VAL A 18 1.47 1.36 14.13
N GLU A 19 2.38 1.55 15.09
CA GLU A 19 3.46 2.52 14.96
C GLU A 19 4.39 2.15 13.80
N ILE A 20 4.95 3.16 13.14
CA ILE A 20 5.86 2.98 12.02
C ILE A 20 7.24 2.62 12.59
N ASP A 21 7.67 1.39 12.32
CA ASP A 21 9.02 0.93 12.61
C ASP A 21 9.91 1.14 11.36
N GLU A 22 10.76 2.16 11.41
CA GLU A 22 11.65 2.51 10.29
C GLU A 22 12.64 1.38 9.95
N GLU A 23 13.08 0.58 10.94
CA GLU A 23 13.99 -0.54 10.72
C GLU A 23 13.27 -1.65 9.95
N MET A 24 12.04 -1.96 10.33
CA MET A 24 11.20 -2.92 9.61
C MET A 24 10.91 -2.45 8.18
N VAL A 25 10.55 -1.17 7.99
CA VAL A 25 10.30 -0.60 6.66
C VAL A 25 11.55 -0.74 5.78
N CYS A 26 12.72 -0.36 6.28
CA CYS A 26 14.00 -0.48 5.59
C CYS A 26 14.35 -1.95 5.26
N GLY A 27 14.04 -2.88 6.16
CA GLY A 27 14.24 -4.31 5.92
C GLY A 27 13.35 -4.87 4.81
N ILE A 28 12.08 -4.48 4.78
CA ILE A 28 11.10 -5.04 3.82
C ILE A 28 11.20 -4.35 2.45
N GLU A 29 11.42 -3.04 2.40
CA GLU A 29 11.35 -2.26 1.15
C GLU A 29 12.32 -2.75 0.06
N HIS A 30 13.46 -3.32 0.48
CA HIS A 30 14.51 -3.84 -0.41
C HIS A 30 14.14 -5.20 -1.02
N HIS A 31 13.18 -5.91 -0.41
CA HIS A 31 12.71 -7.22 -0.85
C HIS A 31 11.41 -7.14 -1.66
N MET A 32 10.81 -5.96 -1.77
CA MET A 32 9.60 -5.74 -2.55
C MET A 32 9.91 -5.61 -4.04
N ASN A 33 9.29 -6.47 -4.85
CA ASN A 33 9.31 -6.33 -6.30
C ASN A 33 8.20 -5.39 -6.80
N LYS A 34 8.27 -4.98 -8.07
CA LYS A 34 7.30 -4.06 -8.70
C LYS A 34 5.86 -4.55 -8.61
N GLN A 35 5.61 -5.84 -8.84
CA GLN A 35 4.26 -6.42 -8.80
C GLN A 35 3.64 -6.27 -7.41
N PHE A 36 4.41 -6.59 -6.37
CA PHE A 36 3.99 -6.44 -4.98
C PHE A 36 3.74 -4.98 -4.62
N THR A 37 4.66 -4.07 -4.98
CA THR A 37 4.49 -2.62 -4.76
C THR A 37 3.24 -2.08 -5.45
N ASP A 38 2.95 -2.52 -6.67
CA ASP A 38 1.78 -2.08 -7.44
C ASP A 38 0.47 -2.63 -6.84
N ALA A 39 0.46 -3.89 -6.39
CA ALA A 39 -0.66 -4.49 -5.68
C ALA A 39 -0.93 -3.79 -4.35
N LEU A 40 0.11 -3.52 -3.55
CA LEU A 40 0.01 -2.78 -2.28
C LEU A 40 -0.54 -1.37 -2.50
N CYS A 41 -0.01 -0.65 -3.51
CA CYS A 41 -0.51 0.67 -3.87
C CYS A 41 -1.99 0.65 -4.26
N THR A 42 -2.44 -0.40 -4.97
CA THR A 42 -3.84 -0.56 -5.37
C THR A 42 -4.74 -0.88 -4.18
N MET A 43 -4.30 -1.79 -3.29
CA MET A 43 -5.00 -2.15 -2.06
C MET A 43 -5.21 -0.95 -1.14
N LEU A 44 -4.24 -0.05 -1.07
CA LEU A 44 -4.30 1.20 -0.31
C LEU A 44 -5.06 2.32 -1.04
N ASN A 45 -5.74 2.03 -2.14
CA ASN A 45 -6.48 2.99 -2.97
C ASN A 45 -5.62 4.14 -3.51
N HIS A 46 -4.41 3.82 -4.00
CA HIS A 46 -3.46 4.73 -4.63
C HIS A 46 -3.11 5.99 -3.81
N PRO A 47 -2.57 5.82 -2.59
CA PRO A 47 -2.25 6.95 -1.73
C PRO A 47 -1.19 7.86 -2.39
N ARG A 48 -1.28 9.16 -2.13
CA ARG A 48 -0.42 10.18 -2.76
C ARG A 48 0.55 10.86 -1.81
N LYS A 49 0.33 10.70 -0.50
CA LYS A 49 1.16 11.18 0.59
C LYS A 49 1.34 10.05 1.60
N CYS A 50 2.53 9.95 2.18
CA CYS A 50 2.75 9.06 3.33
C CYS A 50 2.42 9.78 4.65
N PRO A 51 2.42 9.09 5.80
CA PRO A 51 2.15 9.68 7.11
C PRO A 51 3.09 10.85 7.47
N HIS A 52 4.28 10.89 6.87
CA HIS A 52 5.25 11.98 7.02
C HIS A 52 5.05 13.16 6.04
N ASP A 53 3.88 13.26 5.39
CA ASP A 53 3.51 14.26 4.37
C ASP A 53 4.35 14.25 3.08
N HIS A 54 5.24 13.28 2.91
CA HIS A 54 6.04 13.14 1.69
C HIS A 54 5.23 12.54 0.53
N LYS A 55 5.47 13.04 -0.70
CA LYS A 55 4.78 12.57 -1.92
C LYS A 55 5.12 11.12 -2.25
N ILE A 56 4.15 10.30 -2.64
CA ILE A 56 4.41 8.92 -3.10
C ILE A 56 4.64 8.91 -4.64
N PRO A 57 5.79 8.40 -5.12
CA PRO A 57 6.06 8.28 -6.56
C PRO A 57 4.98 7.43 -7.25
N LYS A 58 4.56 7.84 -8.45
CA LYS A 58 3.61 7.05 -9.27
C LYS A 58 4.28 5.77 -9.78
N GLY A 59 3.46 4.79 -10.07
CA GLY A 59 3.81 3.58 -10.80
C GLY A 59 2.66 3.28 -11.75
N GLU A 60 2.84 2.27 -12.59
CA GLU A 60 1.88 1.94 -13.65
C GLU A 60 0.46 1.67 -13.14
N CYS A 61 0.32 1.16 -11.91
CA CYS A 61 -1.00 0.94 -11.30
C CYS A 61 -1.78 2.25 -11.08
N CYS A 62 -1.11 3.41 -10.95
CA CYS A 62 -1.73 4.70 -10.72
C CYS A 62 -2.29 5.37 -11.98
N GLU A 63 -1.96 4.86 -13.17
CA GLU A 63 -2.39 5.42 -14.46
C GLU A 63 -3.65 4.75 -14.99
N LYS A 64 -3.94 3.54 -14.50
CA LYS A 64 -5.13 2.79 -14.87
C LYS A 64 -6.29 3.34 -14.04
N THR A 65 -7.26 4.00 -14.68
CA THR A 65 -8.57 4.30 -14.07
C THR A 65 -9.15 3.00 -13.53
N ASN A 66 -9.18 2.87 -12.21
CA ASN A 66 -9.40 1.61 -11.52
C ASN A 66 -10.80 1.04 -11.84
N ARG A 67 -10.84 -0.03 -12.62
CA ARG A 67 -12.04 -0.85 -12.87
C ARG A 67 -11.98 -2.17 -12.09
N PHE A 68 -11.31 -2.19 -10.95
CA PHE A 68 -11.32 -3.33 -10.04
C PHE A 68 -12.22 -3.05 -8.84
N THR A 69 -13.48 -3.47 -9.01
CA THR A 69 -14.38 -3.87 -7.94
C THR A 69 -13.62 -4.87 -7.07
N ILE A 70 -13.17 -4.46 -5.87
CA ILE A 70 -12.77 -5.42 -4.85
C ILE A 70 -13.98 -6.36 -4.70
N MET A 71 -13.75 -7.65 -4.92
CA MET A 71 -14.73 -8.70 -4.66
C MET A 71 -15.35 -8.41 -3.30
N LYS A 72 -16.65 -8.09 -3.32
CA LYS A 72 -17.52 -8.22 -2.15
C LYS A 72 -17.56 -9.70 -1.77
N HIS A 73 -16.50 -10.23 -1.16
CA HIS A 73 -16.59 -11.44 -0.34
C HIS A 73 -17.08 -11.06 1.06
N THR A 74 -18.18 -10.32 1.09
CA THR A 74 -19.22 -10.51 2.10
C THR A 74 -20.09 -11.65 1.60
N MET A 75 -19.71 -12.89 1.88
CA MET A 75 -20.63 -14.03 1.83
C MET A 75 -20.29 -14.95 3.01
N PHE A 76 -21.33 -15.25 3.80
CA PHE A 76 -21.37 -15.99 5.07
C PHE A 76 -20.91 -15.16 6.28
N GLY A 77 -21.77 -14.42 6.98
CA GLY A 77 -23.11 -14.87 7.34
C GLY A 77 -22.99 -16.16 8.14
N VAL A 78 -22.52 -16.06 9.38
CA VAL A 78 -22.69 -17.11 10.38
C VAL A 78 -24.19 -17.19 10.62
N LEU A 79 -24.83 -18.10 9.91
CA LEU A 79 -26.16 -18.63 10.20
C LEU A 79 -26.03 -19.65 11.32
#